data_AF-A0A841EXM5-F1
#
_entry.id   AF-A0A841EXM5-F1
#
_cell.length_a   1.000
_cell.length_b   1.000
_cell.length_c   1.000
_cell.angle_alpha   90.00
_cell.angle_beta   90.00
_cell.angle_gamma   90.00
#
_symmetry.space_group_name_H-M   'P 1'
#
loop_
_entity.id
_entity.type
_entity.pdbx_description
1 polymer ?
#
loop_
_entity_poly.entity_id
_entity_poly.type
_entity_poly.pdbx_seq_one_letter_code
_entity_poly.pdbx_strand_id
1 'polypeptide(L)'
;MKPKIKISLFHLSSSGSNNYHLFHNTPEYLLEKYDIELLTKHQVLYNSSMDQSDVYITTHGEYVSVYDKINIDLWHGFPLKGMAKMDKNETVPDESIQNHWSKVDMIMSYSTMYNTAMNACNGANIAKYRITGVPRNDALLSSKSKDELKKLFPDISKTDQVIFFMPTFRKSIINPNKVEGSKNSGNLLGILEYNRDQLQSFLKANNLKLILKLHPFEEQYFQNELADIRSEQILTLNDQDLAHYNLDLYNVLGAGDMLITDYSSVYIDYLLLNRPIIFTPVDLEEYKENRGLLFEPYDFWTPGPKVYTQPDLQNAIERYIADKDYYDKERNTLLNLFHFYKDDQSSNRIWTEIDRYIEENLEIIHSRRVHMREHKELQSKIKQTIQQMIENGYLAQANEAIQQYLVDNPADPDIFAMNGMLHLMNGDSAEAIQSFLRGHQHFPWDEDLLYNLGYVYESIGDIELAHSYYQQSLNQSRKPELNTIINEKLKTFNTSR
;
A
#
# COMPACT_ATOMS: atom_id res chain seq x y z
N MET A 1 28.72 -0.68 21.36
CA MET A 1 27.79 0.41 20.96
C MET A 1 26.38 -0.08 21.20
N LYS A 2 25.46 0.79 21.64
CA LYS A 2 24.03 0.44 21.64
C LYS A 2 23.58 0.17 20.19
N PRO A 3 22.71 -0.82 19.93
CA PRO A 3 22.20 -1.05 18.59
C PRO A 3 21.42 0.18 18.12
N LYS A 4 21.66 0.59 16.86
CA LYS A 4 20.96 1.70 16.19
C LYS A 4 19.44 1.52 16.31
N ILE A 5 18.69 2.62 16.31
CA ILE A 5 17.23 2.57 16.19
C ILE A 5 16.89 2.04 14.80
N LYS A 6 15.99 1.05 14.75
CA LYS A 6 15.57 0.41 13.50
C LYS A 6 14.26 1.03 13.03
N ILE A 7 14.24 1.54 11.81
CA ILE A 7 13.13 2.23 11.17
C ILE A 7 12.73 1.44 9.93
N SER A 8 11.50 0.94 9.90
CA SER A 8 10.96 0.22 8.74
C SER A 8 9.90 1.05 8.04
N LEU A 9 10.09 1.25 6.75
CA LEU A 9 9.13 1.87 5.84
C LEU A 9 8.52 0.79 4.93
N PHE A 10 7.29 1.03 4.46
CA PHE A 10 6.54 0.07 3.66
C PHE A 10 6.25 0.58 2.24
N HIS A 11 6.59 -0.20 1.22
CA HIS A 11 6.31 0.10 -0.19
C HIS A 11 5.41 -0.99 -0.79
N LEU A 12 4.11 -0.73 -0.87
CA LEU A 12 3.12 -1.71 -1.33
C LEU A 12 2.73 -1.60 -2.82
N SER A 13 2.95 -0.45 -3.44
CA SER A 13 2.71 -0.22 -4.88
C SER A 13 3.53 0.95 -5.39
N SER A 14 3.76 0.99 -6.70
CA SER A 14 4.48 2.07 -7.40
C SER A 14 3.54 3.19 -7.88
N SER A 15 2.35 3.30 -7.27
CA SER A 15 1.28 4.21 -7.69
C SER A 15 1.16 5.44 -6.78
N GLY A 16 2.29 6.03 -6.33
CA GLY A 16 2.33 7.29 -5.59
C GLY A 16 2.69 7.14 -4.11
N SER A 17 3.70 6.33 -3.81
CA SER A 17 4.12 5.97 -2.45
C SER A 17 4.95 7.06 -1.76
N ASN A 18 4.42 7.64 -0.68
CA ASN A 18 5.17 8.60 0.16
C ASN A 18 6.41 7.97 0.80
N ASN A 19 6.30 6.71 1.27
CA ASN A 19 7.41 5.97 1.88
C ASN A 19 8.57 5.73 0.92
N TYR A 20 8.27 5.41 -0.35
CA TYR A 20 9.30 5.23 -1.38
C TYR A 20 10.14 6.49 -1.52
N HIS A 21 9.49 7.66 -1.70
CA HIS A 21 10.20 8.91 -1.88
C HIS A 21 10.91 9.37 -0.60
N LEU A 22 10.30 9.17 0.58
CA LEU A 22 10.97 9.49 1.85
C LEU A 22 12.27 8.71 2.03
N PHE A 23 12.24 7.40 1.74
CA PHE A 23 13.40 6.52 1.85
C PHE A 23 14.51 6.94 0.89
N HIS A 24 14.20 7.18 -0.39
CA HIS A 24 15.21 7.55 -1.39
C HIS A 24 15.77 8.96 -1.19
N ASN A 25 15.06 9.82 -0.45
CA ASN A 25 15.51 11.14 -0.05
C ASN A 25 16.09 11.18 1.38
N THR A 26 16.46 10.03 1.95
CA THR A 26 17.08 9.98 3.30
C THR A 26 18.46 10.64 3.29
N PRO A 27 18.71 11.68 4.11
CA PRO A 27 20.04 12.24 4.29
C PRO A 27 21.08 11.21 4.75
N GLU A 28 22.31 11.30 4.23
CA GLU A 28 23.40 10.36 4.52
C GLU A 28 23.69 10.22 6.02
N TYR A 29 23.69 11.34 6.76
CA TYR A 29 23.91 11.31 8.21
C TYR A 29 22.83 10.51 8.97
N LEU A 30 21.60 10.39 8.44
CA LEU A 30 20.55 9.57 9.05
C LEU A 30 20.73 8.09 8.75
N LEU A 31 21.27 7.72 7.58
CA LEU A 31 21.67 6.35 7.27
C LEU A 31 22.84 5.91 8.17
N GLU A 32 23.72 6.84 8.54
CA GLU A 32 24.77 6.59 9.54
C GLU A 32 24.21 6.49 10.96
N LYS A 33 23.18 7.26 11.31
CA LYS A 33 22.58 7.31 12.65
C LYS A 33 21.64 6.13 12.95
N TYR A 34 20.84 5.73 11.96
CA TYR A 34 19.76 4.75 12.10
C TYR A 34 19.97 3.52 11.21
N ASP A 35 19.23 2.45 11.51
CA ASP A 35 19.10 1.29 10.63
C ASP A 35 17.76 1.44 9.88
N ILE A 36 17.80 1.88 8.62
CA ILE A 36 16.62 2.28 7.85
C ILE A 36 16.42 1.30 6.70
N GLU A 37 15.24 0.70 6.61
CA GLU A 37 14.89 -0.23 5.54
C GLU A 37 13.56 0.14 4.88
N LEU A 38 13.46 -0.14 3.57
CA LEU A 38 12.22 -0.07 2.81
C LEU A 38 11.80 -1.49 2.43
N LEU A 39 10.63 -1.91 2.89
CA LEU A 39 10.13 -3.27 2.72
C LEU A 39 8.98 -3.31 1.72
N THR A 40 9.09 -4.20 0.74
CA THR A 40 8.00 -4.57 -0.17
C THR A 40 6.95 -5.42 0.55
N LYS A 41 5.74 -5.52 -0.02
CA LYS A 41 4.66 -6.38 0.51
C LYS A 41 5.13 -7.81 0.81
N HIS A 42 5.88 -8.42 -0.11
CA HIS A 42 6.41 -9.77 0.07
C HIS A 42 7.43 -9.83 1.21
N GLN A 43 8.34 -8.86 1.29
CA GLN A 43 9.32 -8.83 2.38
C GLN A 43 8.64 -8.65 3.73
N VAL A 44 7.61 -7.81 3.85
CA VAL A 44 6.83 -7.67 5.10
C VAL A 44 6.20 -9.00 5.50
N LEU A 45 5.50 -9.63 4.55
CA LEU A 45 4.77 -10.87 4.78
C LEU A 45 5.69 -12.02 5.23
N TYR A 46 6.94 -12.04 4.75
CA TYR A 46 7.93 -13.08 5.06
C TYR A 46 9.02 -12.65 6.06
N ASN A 47 8.82 -11.55 6.80
CA ASN A 47 9.79 -11.07 7.77
C ASN A 47 9.43 -11.49 9.20
N SER A 48 10.00 -12.60 9.66
CA SER A 48 9.86 -13.10 11.04
C SER A 48 10.45 -12.18 12.12
N SER A 49 11.21 -11.16 11.71
CA SER A 49 11.88 -10.19 12.61
C SER A 49 11.23 -8.81 12.61
N MET A 50 10.03 -8.64 12.02
CA MET A 50 9.38 -7.33 11.89
C MET A 50 9.18 -6.62 13.23
N ASP A 51 8.86 -7.35 14.30
CA ASP A 51 8.73 -6.80 15.66
C ASP A 51 10.04 -6.22 16.21
N GLN A 52 11.20 -6.49 15.61
CA GLN A 52 12.47 -5.93 16.09
C GLN A 52 12.63 -4.46 15.73
N SER A 53 11.85 -3.95 14.77
CA SER A 53 11.83 -2.54 14.45
C SER A 53 11.27 -1.72 15.60
N ASP A 54 11.72 -0.47 15.72
CA ASP A 54 11.30 0.45 16.79
C ASP A 54 10.30 1.48 16.29
N VAL A 55 10.47 1.83 15.02
CA VAL A 55 9.70 2.85 14.32
C VAL A 55 9.13 2.24 13.05
N TYR A 56 7.83 2.38 12.87
CA TYR A 56 7.13 2.08 11.63
C TYR A 56 6.70 3.39 10.97
N ILE A 57 6.94 3.49 9.66
CA ILE A 57 6.42 4.58 8.85
C ILE A 57 5.46 4.00 7.82
N THR A 58 4.17 4.32 7.96
CA THR A 58 3.06 3.71 7.22
C THR A 58 2.38 4.70 6.27
N THR A 59 1.66 4.17 5.28
CA THR A 59 0.76 4.96 4.41
C THR A 59 -0.69 4.47 4.42
N HIS A 60 -0.91 3.24 4.91
CA HIS A 60 -2.22 2.57 4.96
C HIS A 60 -2.39 1.72 6.24
N GLY A 61 -1.58 1.95 7.27
CA GLY A 61 -1.55 1.08 8.45
C GLY A 61 -1.12 -0.36 8.12
N GLU A 62 -0.15 -0.50 7.21
CA GLU A 62 0.28 -1.77 6.60
C GLU A 62 0.70 -2.84 7.61
N TYR A 63 1.15 -2.40 8.78
CA TYR A 63 1.59 -3.27 9.84
C TYR A 63 1.13 -2.73 11.19
N VAL A 64 0.59 -3.63 12.02
CA VAL A 64 0.22 -3.35 13.40
C VAL A 64 0.93 -4.38 14.26
N SER A 65 1.91 -3.93 15.04
CA SER A 65 2.55 -4.81 16.03
C SER A 65 1.63 -4.98 17.25
N VAL A 66 1.75 -6.15 17.88
CA VAL A 66 1.19 -6.39 19.22
C VAL A 66 2.01 -5.67 20.30
N TYR A 67 3.24 -5.28 19.98
CA TYR A 67 4.10 -4.49 20.85
C TYR A 67 3.92 -3.00 20.60
N ASP A 68 4.08 -2.20 21.65
CA ASP A 68 4.10 -0.74 21.50
C ASP A 68 5.35 -0.30 20.75
N LYS A 69 5.15 0.35 19.60
CA LYS A 69 6.18 0.91 18.72
C LYS A 69 5.88 2.38 18.44
N ILE A 70 6.85 3.10 17.91
CA ILE A 70 6.57 4.43 17.36
C ILE A 70 5.96 4.24 15.97
N ASN A 71 4.78 4.82 15.75
CA ASN A 71 4.06 4.73 14.48
C ASN A 71 3.89 6.11 13.85
N ILE A 72 4.43 6.29 12.65
CA ILE A 72 4.34 7.53 11.90
C ILE A 72 3.54 7.27 10.64
N ASP A 73 2.47 8.03 10.42
CA ASP A 73 1.63 7.88 9.24
C ASP A 73 1.88 9.04 8.26
N LEU A 74 2.29 8.69 7.03
CA LEU A 74 2.43 9.65 5.92
C LEU A 74 1.18 9.72 5.06
N TRP A 75 0.25 8.78 5.25
CA TRP A 75 -0.90 8.53 4.41
C TRP A 75 -0.54 8.45 2.91
N HIS A 76 -1.54 8.47 2.04
CA HIS A 76 -1.38 8.26 0.60
C HIS A 76 -2.14 9.26 -0.28
N GLY A 77 -2.56 10.39 0.28
CA GLY A 77 -3.15 11.48 -0.49
C GLY A 77 -4.15 12.33 0.27
N PHE A 78 -4.47 13.49 -0.27
CA PHE A 78 -5.47 14.37 0.33
C PHE A 78 -6.86 13.70 0.32
N PRO A 79 -7.58 13.64 1.46
CA PRO A 79 -8.90 13.02 1.51
C PRO A 79 -9.93 13.90 0.79
N LEU A 80 -10.37 13.47 -0.39
CA LEU A 80 -11.47 14.11 -1.14
C LEU A 80 -12.80 13.38 -0.97
N LYS A 81 -12.69 12.07 -0.79
CA LYS A 81 -13.79 11.11 -0.71
C LYS A 81 -14.11 10.87 0.74
N GLY A 82 -15.36 10.52 1.02
CA GLY A 82 -15.71 9.89 2.29
C GLY A 82 -14.82 8.66 2.51
N MET A 83 -14.21 8.58 3.69
CA MET A 83 -13.42 7.44 4.17
C MET A 83 -13.72 7.23 5.64
N ALA A 84 -13.63 5.98 6.10
CA ALA A 84 -13.85 5.60 7.48
C ALA A 84 -15.19 6.19 7.97
N LYS A 85 -15.17 7.05 9.00
CA LYS A 85 -16.38 7.66 9.58
C LYS A 85 -17.20 8.51 8.60
N MET A 86 -16.57 8.96 7.52
CA MET A 86 -17.20 9.84 6.52
C MET A 86 -17.60 9.11 5.24
N ASP A 87 -17.34 7.81 5.10
CA ASP A 87 -17.86 7.01 3.99
C ASP A 87 -19.29 6.53 4.33
N LYS A 88 -20.24 6.76 3.44
CA LYS A 88 -21.67 6.45 3.65
C LYS A 88 -21.99 4.97 3.77
N ASN A 89 -21.11 4.11 3.24
CA ASN A 89 -21.35 2.68 3.06
C ASN A 89 -20.24 1.82 3.68
N GLU A 90 -19.27 2.42 4.37
CA GLU A 90 -18.24 1.69 5.11
C GLU A 90 -18.81 1.22 6.46
N THR A 91 -18.59 -0.05 6.79
CA THR A 91 -19.16 -0.69 7.99
C THR A 91 -18.13 -0.93 9.09
N VAL A 92 -16.94 -0.35 8.97
CA VAL A 92 -15.86 -0.50 9.96
C VAL A 92 -16.31 0.14 11.27
N PRO A 93 -16.26 -0.60 12.40
CA PRO A 93 -16.66 -0.04 13.70
C PRO A 93 -15.78 1.14 14.12
N ASP A 94 -16.40 2.14 14.75
CA ASP A 94 -15.70 3.31 15.30
C ASP A 94 -14.56 2.94 16.24
N GLU A 95 -14.74 1.88 17.03
CA GLU A 95 -13.73 1.36 17.94
C GLU A 95 -12.48 0.87 17.17
N SER A 96 -12.65 0.18 16.05
CA SER A 96 -11.52 -0.26 15.21
C SER A 96 -10.73 0.91 14.66
N ILE A 97 -11.43 1.97 14.21
CA ILE A 97 -10.81 3.21 13.73
C ILE A 97 -10.03 3.86 14.89
N GLN A 98 -10.67 4.01 16.05
CA GLN A 98 -10.03 4.60 17.23
C GLN A 98 -8.81 3.78 17.70
N ASN A 99 -8.90 2.45 17.70
CA ASN A 99 -7.82 1.55 18.11
C ASN A 99 -6.60 1.68 17.21
N HIS A 100 -6.79 1.90 15.91
CA HIS A 100 -5.69 2.17 14.99
C HIS A 100 -5.08 3.56 15.22
N TRP A 101 -5.90 4.63 15.10
CA TRP A 101 -5.41 6.00 15.11
C TRP A 101 -4.95 6.51 16.49
N SER A 102 -5.35 5.86 17.58
CA SER A 102 -4.83 6.12 18.93
C SER A 102 -3.36 5.72 19.08
N LYS A 103 -2.91 4.70 18.34
CA LYS A 103 -1.52 4.19 18.35
C LYS A 103 -0.56 4.95 17.45
N VAL A 104 -1.08 5.79 16.55
CA VAL A 104 -0.25 6.65 15.68
C VAL A 104 0.36 7.79 16.49
N ASP A 105 1.66 7.95 16.47
CA ASP A 105 2.38 9.00 17.19
C ASP A 105 2.40 10.33 16.40
N MET A 106 2.58 10.26 15.09
CA MET A 106 2.63 11.42 14.21
C MET A 106 1.92 11.17 12.88
N ILE A 107 1.25 12.20 12.38
CA ILE A 107 0.55 12.18 11.09
C ILE A 107 1.09 13.32 10.23
N MET A 108 1.76 13.02 9.12
CA MET A 108 2.25 14.05 8.21
C MET A 108 1.10 14.61 7.37
N SER A 109 1.21 15.90 7.04
CA SER A 109 0.10 16.67 6.52
C SER A 109 0.52 17.71 5.49
N TYR A 110 -0.42 18.00 4.58
CA TYR A 110 -0.32 19.02 3.55
C TYR A 110 -0.61 20.43 4.11
N SER A 111 -1.60 20.56 5.01
CA SER A 111 -2.16 21.84 5.47
C SER A 111 -3.15 21.67 6.62
N THR A 112 -3.62 22.79 7.20
CA THR A 112 -4.72 22.79 8.17
C THR A 112 -6.04 22.25 7.58
N MET A 113 -6.28 22.48 6.28
CA MET A 113 -7.45 21.92 5.59
C MET A 113 -7.37 20.40 5.56
N TYR A 114 -6.19 19.84 5.24
CA TYR A 114 -5.96 18.40 5.29
C TYR A 114 -6.23 17.85 6.70
N ASN A 115 -5.68 18.50 7.74
CA ASN A 115 -5.87 18.06 9.12
C ASN A 115 -7.35 17.97 9.47
N THR A 116 -8.14 18.96 9.07
CA THR A 116 -9.59 19.00 9.34
C THR A 116 -10.32 17.87 8.61
N ALA A 117 -10.08 17.71 7.32
CA ALA A 117 -10.75 16.69 6.50
C ALA A 117 -10.34 15.27 6.91
N MET A 118 -9.05 15.03 7.12
CA MET A 118 -8.52 13.76 7.60
C MET A 118 -9.05 13.43 9.00
N ASN A 119 -9.14 14.43 9.89
CA ASN A 119 -9.66 14.23 11.23
C ASN A 119 -11.15 13.86 11.26
N ALA A 120 -11.95 14.41 10.35
CA ALA A 120 -13.34 13.99 10.20
C ALA A 120 -13.44 12.49 9.86
N CYS A 121 -12.51 11.96 9.06
CA CYS A 121 -12.45 10.53 8.74
C CYS A 121 -11.96 9.67 9.90
N ASN A 122 -10.90 10.09 10.61
CA ASN A 122 -10.18 9.20 11.53
C ASN A 122 -10.35 9.49 13.03
N GLY A 123 -10.70 10.72 13.42
CA GLY A 123 -10.83 11.14 14.82
C GLY A 123 -9.52 11.17 15.63
N ALA A 124 -8.34 11.24 15.00
CA ALA A 124 -7.06 11.35 15.70
C ALA A 124 -6.93 12.66 16.53
N ASN A 125 -6.05 12.71 17.53
CA ASN A 125 -5.78 13.96 18.23
C ASN A 125 -5.04 14.95 17.30
N ILE A 126 -5.53 16.20 17.20
CA ILE A 126 -4.94 17.24 16.34
C ILE A 126 -3.45 17.50 16.63
N ALA A 127 -3.02 17.31 17.89
CA ALA A 127 -1.63 17.46 18.31
C ALA A 127 -0.67 16.44 17.67
N LYS A 128 -1.19 15.39 17.01
CA LYS A 128 -0.39 14.40 16.27
C LYS A 128 -0.05 14.86 14.85
N TYR A 129 -0.79 15.81 14.29
CA TYR A 129 -0.57 16.28 12.92
C TYR A 129 0.66 17.17 12.82
N ARG A 130 1.44 17.01 11.74
CA ARG A 130 2.62 17.81 11.39
C ARG A 130 2.45 18.30 9.95
N ILE A 131 2.30 19.60 9.77
CA ILE A 131 2.23 20.20 8.43
C ILE A 131 3.66 20.25 7.90
N THR A 132 3.94 19.39 6.92
CA THR A 132 5.29 19.18 6.37
C THR A 132 5.33 19.18 4.85
N GLY A 133 4.17 19.12 4.19
CA GLY A 133 4.08 18.58 2.83
C GLY A 133 4.22 17.05 2.85
N VAL A 134 4.32 16.44 1.67
CA VAL A 134 4.47 14.98 1.54
C VAL A 134 5.60 14.60 0.58
N PRO A 135 6.35 13.51 0.83
CA PRO A 135 7.57 13.20 0.09
C PRO A 135 7.40 13.05 -1.42
N ARG A 136 6.27 12.49 -1.87
CA ARG A 136 6.03 12.29 -3.31
C ARG A 136 5.95 13.60 -4.09
N ASN A 137 5.60 14.71 -3.43
CA ASN A 137 5.52 16.02 -4.08
C ASN A 137 6.91 16.59 -4.39
N ASP A 138 7.95 16.16 -3.68
CA ASP A 138 9.33 16.50 -4.03
C ASP A 138 9.71 15.87 -5.38
N ALA A 139 9.29 14.62 -5.61
CA ALA A 139 9.50 13.94 -6.89
C ALA A 139 8.65 14.54 -8.02
N LEU A 140 7.43 14.99 -7.72
CA LEU A 140 6.56 15.68 -8.69
C LEU A 140 7.22 16.95 -9.24
N LEU A 141 7.86 17.72 -8.37
CA LEU A 141 8.53 18.98 -8.70
C LEU A 141 9.92 18.78 -9.32
N SER A 142 10.40 17.54 -9.38
CA SER A 142 11.71 17.21 -9.92
C SER A 142 11.84 17.55 -11.41
N SER A 143 12.96 18.18 -11.77
CA SER A 143 13.30 18.43 -13.18
C SER A 143 13.59 17.14 -13.96
N LYS A 144 13.76 16.00 -13.27
CA LYS A 144 14.09 14.71 -13.88
C LYS A 144 12.89 13.98 -14.48
N SER A 145 11.65 14.42 -14.23
CA SER A 145 10.48 13.61 -14.60
C SER A 145 10.39 13.28 -16.08
N LYS A 146 10.81 14.19 -16.97
CA LYS A 146 10.84 13.92 -18.42
C LYS A 146 11.89 12.88 -18.80
N ASP A 147 13.02 12.84 -18.11
CA ASP A 147 14.07 11.83 -18.35
C ASP A 147 13.64 10.46 -17.81
N GLU A 148 12.95 10.43 -16.66
CA GLU A 148 12.36 9.20 -16.11
C GLU A 148 11.23 8.66 -17.00
N LEU A 149 10.37 9.53 -17.53
CA LEU A 149 9.31 9.13 -18.46
C LEU A 149 9.88 8.48 -19.73
N LYS A 150 11.02 8.97 -20.24
CA LYS A 150 11.68 8.41 -21.42
C LYS A 150 12.24 7.00 -21.23
N LYS A 151 12.51 6.57 -19.99
CA LYS A 151 12.89 5.19 -19.72
C LYS A 151 11.73 4.23 -20.03
N LEU A 152 10.49 4.67 -19.74
CA LEU A 152 9.27 3.92 -20.01
C LEU A 152 8.85 4.04 -21.48
N PHE A 153 8.97 5.24 -22.06
CA PHE A 153 8.53 5.54 -23.42
C PHE A 153 9.63 6.26 -24.21
N PRO A 154 10.61 5.52 -24.77
CA PRO A 154 11.75 6.11 -25.49
C PRO A 154 11.37 6.96 -26.71
N ASP A 155 10.22 6.67 -27.31
CA ASP A 155 9.71 7.33 -28.52
C ASP A 155 9.07 8.69 -28.25
N ILE A 156 8.89 9.09 -26.98
CA ILE A 156 8.40 10.43 -26.64
C ILE A 156 9.51 11.46 -26.92
N SER A 157 9.23 12.35 -27.87
CA SER A 157 10.12 13.48 -28.20
C SER A 157 10.12 14.53 -27.08
N LYS A 158 11.17 15.36 -27.03
CA LYS A 158 11.19 16.55 -26.14
C LYS A 158 10.12 17.58 -26.50
N THR A 159 9.63 17.56 -27.74
CA THR A 159 8.60 18.49 -28.25
C THR A 159 7.18 17.99 -28.03
N ASP A 160 7.00 16.71 -27.65
CA ASP A 160 5.69 16.14 -27.40
C ASP A 160 5.08 16.72 -26.14
N GLN A 161 3.80 17.06 -26.20
CA GLN A 161 3.05 17.43 -25.01
C GLN A 161 2.38 16.18 -24.44
N VAL A 162 2.62 15.93 -23.16
CA VAL A 162 2.16 14.72 -22.48
C VAL A 162 0.91 15.04 -21.68
N ILE A 163 -0.15 14.25 -21.90
CA ILE A 163 -1.39 14.31 -21.14
C ILE A 163 -1.50 13.03 -20.32
N PHE A 164 -1.60 13.12 -19.00
CA PHE A 164 -1.95 11.97 -18.18
C PHE A 164 -3.47 11.88 -18.04
N PHE A 165 -4.03 10.71 -18.35
CA PHE A 165 -5.41 10.37 -18.02
C PHE A 165 -5.44 9.37 -16.86
N MET A 166 -5.98 9.83 -15.73
CA MET A 166 -5.94 9.12 -14.45
C MET A 166 -7.32 9.14 -13.79
N PRO A 167 -8.26 8.30 -14.27
CA PRO A 167 -9.59 8.21 -13.68
C PRO A 167 -9.55 7.49 -12.33
N THR A 168 -10.52 7.79 -11.48
CA THR A 168 -10.72 7.11 -10.19
C THR A 168 -11.25 5.70 -10.40
N PHE A 169 -10.78 4.75 -9.60
CA PHE A 169 -11.36 3.41 -9.53
C PHE A 169 -12.81 3.45 -9.01
N ARG A 170 -13.72 2.73 -9.66
CA ARG A 170 -15.16 2.73 -9.36
C ARG A 170 -15.66 1.56 -8.51
N LYS A 171 -14.76 0.74 -7.97
CA LYS A 171 -15.11 -0.28 -6.96
C LYS A 171 -14.34 -0.02 -5.67
N SER A 172 -14.83 -0.53 -4.54
CA SER A 172 -14.07 -0.46 -3.29
C SER A 172 -12.99 -1.53 -3.24
N ILE A 173 -11.82 -1.15 -2.73
CA ILE A 173 -10.70 -2.08 -2.48
C ILE A 173 -11.01 -2.95 -1.24
N ILE A 174 -11.72 -2.38 -0.25
CA ILE A 174 -12.03 -3.04 1.03
C ILE A 174 -13.22 -3.99 0.88
N ASN A 175 -14.20 -3.61 0.06
CA ASN A 175 -15.36 -4.45 -0.26
C ASN A 175 -15.50 -4.58 -1.78
N PRO A 176 -14.95 -5.63 -2.41
CA PRO A 176 -15.00 -5.81 -3.87
C PRO A 176 -16.41 -5.84 -4.47
N ASN A 177 -17.44 -6.13 -3.66
CA ASN A 177 -18.84 -6.11 -4.06
C ASN A 177 -19.46 -4.70 -4.02
N LYS A 178 -18.80 -3.73 -3.39
CA LYS A 178 -19.22 -2.32 -3.36
C LYS A 178 -18.80 -1.65 -4.67
N VAL A 179 -19.81 -1.25 -5.44
CA VAL A 179 -19.68 -0.38 -6.60
C VAL A 179 -19.85 1.06 -6.12
N GLU A 180 -18.85 1.89 -6.37
CA GLU A 180 -18.82 3.29 -5.91
C GLU A 180 -19.33 4.25 -6.99
N GLY A 181 -19.37 3.80 -8.24
CA GLY A 181 -19.95 4.48 -9.38
C GLY A 181 -19.88 3.60 -10.63
N SER A 182 -20.32 4.10 -11.77
CA SER A 182 -20.36 3.33 -13.01
C SER A 182 -19.88 4.14 -14.22
N LYS A 183 -18.82 3.66 -14.90
CA LYS A 183 -18.40 4.17 -16.22
C LYS A 183 -19.35 3.59 -17.28
N ASN A 184 -20.57 4.11 -17.38
CA ASN A 184 -21.63 3.54 -18.23
C ASN A 184 -21.45 3.75 -19.74
N SER A 185 -20.30 4.25 -20.18
CA SER A 185 -20.07 4.72 -21.55
C SER A 185 -19.39 3.70 -22.47
N GLY A 186 -19.09 2.49 -21.97
CA GLY A 186 -18.51 1.40 -22.76
C GLY A 186 -17.09 1.65 -23.28
N ASN A 187 -16.36 2.60 -22.71
CA ASN A 187 -14.97 2.90 -23.07
C ASN A 187 -14.13 3.29 -21.85
N LEU A 188 -12.80 3.18 -21.96
CA LEU A 188 -11.86 3.42 -20.86
C LEU A 188 -11.86 4.87 -20.35
N LEU A 189 -12.19 5.84 -21.20
CA LEU A 189 -12.26 7.26 -20.84
C LEU A 189 -13.55 7.60 -20.09
N GLY A 190 -14.58 6.75 -20.17
CA GLY A 190 -15.88 6.97 -19.54
C GLY A 190 -16.71 8.08 -20.17
N ILE A 191 -16.28 8.70 -21.28
CA ILE A 191 -16.97 9.82 -21.93
C ILE A 191 -17.94 9.35 -23.01
N LEU A 192 -18.97 10.15 -23.29
CA LEU A 192 -19.94 9.93 -24.36
C LEU A 192 -19.38 10.32 -25.73
N GLU A 193 -20.04 9.85 -26.80
CA GLU A 193 -19.67 10.15 -28.20
C GLU A 193 -18.22 9.74 -28.54
N TYR A 194 -17.72 8.71 -27.86
CA TYR A 194 -16.35 8.26 -28.01
C TYR A 194 -16.11 7.60 -29.39
N ASN A 195 -15.13 8.13 -30.11
CA ASN A 195 -14.58 7.58 -31.32
C ASN A 195 -13.05 7.59 -31.25
N ARG A 196 -12.48 6.38 -31.15
CA ARG A 196 -11.04 6.17 -31.01
C ARG A 196 -10.21 6.80 -32.14
N ASP A 197 -10.64 6.66 -33.39
CA ASP A 197 -9.87 7.12 -34.56
C ASP A 197 -9.88 8.65 -34.65
N GLN A 198 -11.00 9.28 -34.31
CA GLN A 198 -11.09 10.74 -34.21
C GLN A 198 -10.20 11.28 -33.08
N LEU A 199 -10.20 10.62 -31.91
CA LEU A 199 -9.34 11.01 -30.80
C LEU A 199 -7.86 10.89 -31.17
N GLN A 200 -7.45 9.78 -31.79
CA GLN A 200 -6.07 9.60 -32.25
C GLN A 200 -5.67 10.64 -33.28
N SER A 201 -6.54 10.94 -34.25
CA SER A 201 -6.29 11.96 -35.27
C SER A 201 -6.13 13.35 -34.65
N PHE A 202 -6.95 13.67 -33.65
CA PHE A 202 -6.87 14.92 -32.90
C PHE A 202 -5.57 15.04 -32.08
N LEU A 203 -5.20 13.99 -31.35
CA LEU A 203 -3.96 13.96 -30.58
C LEU A 203 -2.74 14.15 -31.51
N LYS A 204 -2.76 13.47 -32.67
CA LYS A 204 -1.70 13.59 -33.68
C LYS A 204 -1.61 15.00 -34.27
N ALA A 205 -2.75 15.60 -34.62
CA ALA A 205 -2.80 16.95 -35.19
C ALA A 205 -2.25 18.03 -34.25
N ASN A 206 -2.35 17.80 -32.93
CA ASN A 206 -1.89 18.73 -31.89
C ASN A 206 -0.55 18.34 -31.23
N ASN A 207 0.15 17.33 -31.76
CA ASN A 207 1.41 16.80 -31.18
C ASN A 207 1.29 16.37 -29.70
N LEU A 208 0.20 15.69 -29.38
CA LEU A 208 -0.14 15.23 -28.03
C LEU A 208 0.12 13.72 -27.87
N LYS A 209 0.64 13.34 -26.71
CA LYS A 209 0.71 11.95 -26.24
C LYS A 209 -0.21 11.78 -25.03
N LEU A 210 -1.19 10.89 -25.13
CA LEU A 210 -2.09 10.55 -24.03
C LEU A 210 -1.57 9.30 -23.31
N ILE A 211 -1.23 9.42 -22.03
CA ILE A 211 -0.81 8.29 -21.18
C ILE A 211 -1.97 7.93 -20.25
N LEU A 212 -2.54 6.74 -20.44
CA LEU A 212 -3.57 6.20 -19.58
C LEU A 212 -2.93 5.43 -18.42
N LYS A 213 -3.25 5.82 -17.18
CA LYS A 213 -2.86 5.10 -15.97
C LYS A 213 -4.11 4.82 -15.14
N LEU A 214 -4.54 3.56 -15.11
CA LEU A 214 -5.63 3.13 -14.23
C LEU A 214 -5.09 2.82 -12.83
N HIS A 215 -5.99 2.56 -11.89
CA HIS A 215 -5.61 2.04 -10.58
C HIS A 215 -5.05 0.61 -10.71
N PRO A 216 -4.03 0.18 -9.94
CA PRO A 216 -3.49 -1.19 -10.05
C PRO A 216 -4.55 -2.30 -9.94
N PHE A 217 -5.54 -2.14 -9.05
CA PHE A 217 -6.68 -3.06 -8.96
C PHE A 217 -7.62 -3.03 -10.18
N GLU A 218 -7.67 -1.94 -10.95
CA GLU A 218 -8.47 -1.83 -12.17
C GLU A 218 -7.69 -2.44 -13.36
N GLU A 219 -6.37 -2.23 -13.43
CA GLU A 219 -5.50 -2.74 -14.50
C GLU A 219 -5.69 -4.24 -14.77
N GLN A 220 -5.83 -5.06 -13.71
CA GLN A 220 -6.05 -6.50 -13.85
C GLN A 220 -7.36 -6.88 -14.56
N TYR A 221 -8.39 -6.02 -14.51
CA TYR A 221 -9.70 -6.30 -15.12
C TYR A 221 -9.82 -5.79 -16.56
N PHE A 222 -8.97 -4.84 -16.96
CA PHE A 222 -9.05 -4.14 -18.26
C PHE A 222 -7.81 -4.37 -19.13
N GLN A 223 -7.09 -5.49 -18.94
CA GLN A 223 -5.83 -5.74 -19.66
C GLN A 223 -6.01 -5.77 -21.17
N ASN A 224 -7.10 -6.37 -21.66
CA ASN A 224 -7.39 -6.46 -23.09
C ASN A 224 -7.72 -5.09 -23.67
N GLU A 225 -8.58 -4.32 -23.01
CA GLU A 225 -8.96 -2.97 -23.42
C GLU A 225 -7.76 -2.00 -23.40
N LEU A 226 -6.89 -2.13 -22.40
CA LEU A 226 -5.65 -1.37 -22.31
C LEU A 226 -4.68 -1.75 -23.43
N ALA A 227 -4.57 -3.04 -23.79
CA ALA A 227 -3.75 -3.45 -24.93
C ALA A 227 -4.35 -2.95 -26.25
N ASP A 228 -5.67 -3.06 -26.41
CA ASP A 228 -6.39 -2.71 -27.63
C ASP A 228 -6.31 -1.22 -27.92
N ILE A 229 -6.40 -0.34 -26.93
CA ILE A 229 -6.42 1.12 -27.12
C ILE A 229 -5.05 1.69 -27.53
N ARG A 230 -3.95 0.99 -27.22
CA ARG A 230 -2.57 1.46 -27.48
C ARG A 230 -2.37 1.88 -28.94
N SER A 231 -1.66 2.97 -29.14
CA SER A 231 -1.23 3.47 -30.44
C SER A 231 -0.02 4.39 -30.31
N GLU A 232 0.42 4.98 -31.42
CA GLU A 232 1.50 5.98 -31.41
C GLU A 232 1.18 7.18 -30.52
N GLN A 233 -0.09 7.60 -30.45
CA GLN A 233 -0.54 8.75 -29.66
C GLN A 233 -1.11 8.37 -28.29
N ILE A 234 -1.55 7.12 -28.12
CA ILE A 234 -2.18 6.63 -26.88
C ILE A 234 -1.32 5.54 -26.25
N LEU A 235 -0.70 5.86 -25.13
CA LEU A 235 0.15 4.98 -24.35
C LEU A 235 -0.58 4.54 -23.09
N THR A 236 -0.20 3.39 -22.53
CA THR A 236 -0.70 2.95 -21.22
C THR A 236 0.47 2.74 -20.29
N LEU A 237 0.34 3.21 -19.06
CA LEU A 237 1.30 2.99 -17.98
C LEU A 237 0.64 2.10 -16.93
N ASN A 238 1.31 1.05 -16.47
CA ASN A 238 0.83 0.18 -15.39
C ASN A 238 1.84 0.11 -14.24
N ASP A 239 1.43 -0.44 -13.10
CA ASP A 239 2.30 -0.52 -11.90
C ASP A 239 3.51 -1.44 -12.12
N GLN A 240 3.36 -2.47 -12.96
CA GLN A 240 4.43 -3.41 -13.29
C GLN A 240 5.54 -2.76 -14.12
N ASP A 241 5.20 -1.90 -15.07
CA ASP A 241 6.16 -1.13 -15.87
C ASP A 241 6.98 -0.20 -14.96
N LEU A 242 6.31 0.50 -14.04
CA LEU A 242 6.97 1.37 -13.05
C LEU A 242 7.93 0.56 -12.17
N ALA A 243 7.45 -0.56 -11.60
CA ALA A 243 8.27 -1.43 -10.76
C ALA A 243 9.47 -2.02 -11.51
N HIS A 244 9.31 -2.39 -12.78
CA HIS A 244 10.40 -2.93 -13.62
C HIS A 244 11.56 -1.94 -13.77
N TYR A 245 11.26 -0.65 -13.91
CA TYR A 245 12.26 0.42 -13.99
C TYR A 245 12.67 0.98 -12.63
N ASN A 246 12.20 0.40 -11.52
CA ASN A 246 12.39 0.90 -10.16
C ASN A 246 11.93 2.36 -10.01
N LEU A 247 10.77 2.68 -10.57
CA LEU A 247 10.13 4.00 -10.52
C LEU A 247 8.82 3.93 -9.75
N ASP A 248 8.44 5.05 -9.16
CA ASP A 248 7.09 5.34 -8.70
C ASP A 248 6.41 6.34 -9.67
N LEU A 249 5.08 6.33 -9.72
CA LEU A 249 4.26 7.25 -10.53
C LEU A 249 4.72 8.70 -10.43
N TYR A 250 5.07 9.18 -9.23
CA TYR A 250 5.46 10.58 -9.03
C TYR A 250 6.83 10.92 -9.58
N ASN A 251 7.67 9.91 -9.90
CA ASN A 251 8.89 10.16 -10.68
C ASN A 251 8.57 10.67 -12.09
N VAL A 252 7.43 10.28 -12.68
CA VAL A 252 7.10 10.59 -14.09
C VAL A 252 5.92 11.54 -14.23
N LEU A 253 5.05 11.67 -13.25
CA LEU A 253 3.87 12.54 -13.30
C LEU A 253 4.23 14.01 -13.58
N GLY A 254 5.37 14.47 -13.06
CA GLY A 254 5.92 15.82 -13.31
C GLY A 254 6.29 16.08 -14.78
N ALA A 255 6.32 15.05 -15.64
CA ALA A 255 6.53 15.20 -17.08
C ALA A 255 5.26 15.63 -17.83
N GLY A 256 4.08 15.41 -17.24
CA GLY A 256 2.79 15.70 -17.87
C GLY A 256 2.56 17.20 -17.99
N ASP A 257 2.23 17.66 -19.19
CA ASP A 257 1.86 19.05 -19.47
C ASP A 257 0.37 19.33 -19.16
N MET A 258 -0.46 18.29 -19.07
CA MET A 258 -1.87 18.36 -18.68
C MET A 258 -2.30 17.09 -17.92
N LEU A 259 -3.26 17.24 -17.01
CA LEU A 259 -3.92 16.14 -16.32
C LEU A 259 -5.41 16.06 -16.67
N ILE A 260 -5.89 14.88 -17.01
CA ILE A 260 -7.32 14.56 -17.11
C ILE A 260 -7.65 13.56 -15.99
N THR A 261 -8.60 13.91 -15.13
CA THR A 261 -9.00 13.06 -13.99
C THR A 261 -10.45 13.33 -13.59
N ASP A 262 -10.90 12.87 -12.43
CA ASP A 262 -12.28 13.01 -11.95
C ASP A 262 -12.33 13.34 -10.45
N TYR A 263 -12.43 12.34 -9.57
CA TYR A 263 -12.51 12.46 -8.12
C TYR A 263 -11.19 12.05 -7.44
N SER A 264 -10.10 11.97 -8.20
CA SER A 264 -8.80 11.50 -7.69
C SER A 264 -8.07 12.61 -6.95
N SER A 265 -7.47 12.29 -5.81
CA SER A 265 -6.63 13.23 -5.06
C SER A 265 -5.33 13.60 -5.78
N VAL A 266 -4.98 12.91 -6.88
CA VAL A 266 -3.81 13.25 -7.70
C VAL A 266 -3.84 14.68 -8.22
N TYR A 267 -5.02 15.24 -8.50
CA TYR A 267 -5.09 16.63 -8.98
C TYR A 267 -4.61 17.62 -7.92
N ILE A 268 -4.82 17.33 -6.64
CA ILE A 268 -4.41 18.21 -5.55
C ILE A 268 -2.90 18.35 -5.55
N ASP A 269 -2.17 17.25 -5.72
CA ASP A 269 -0.71 17.31 -5.84
C ASP A 269 -0.30 17.98 -7.14
N TYR A 270 -0.98 17.67 -8.25
CA TYR A 270 -0.71 18.27 -9.56
C TYR A 270 -0.90 19.79 -9.61
N LEU A 271 -1.69 20.38 -8.70
CA LEU A 271 -1.80 21.85 -8.56
C LEU A 271 -0.44 22.52 -8.29
N LEU A 272 0.51 21.82 -7.65
CA LEU A 272 1.85 22.34 -7.39
C LEU A 272 2.62 22.69 -8.67
N LEU A 273 2.28 22.04 -9.80
CA LEU A 273 2.90 22.32 -11.10
C LEU A 273 2.31 23.56 -11.79
N ASN A 274 1.18 24.08 -11.29
CA ASN A 274 0.33 25.07 -11.95
C ASN A 274 0.09 24.76 -13.45
N ARG A 275 -0.36 23.53 -13.75
CA ARG A 275 -0.62 23.06 -15.11
C ARG A 275 -2.11 22.79 -15.35
N PRO A 276 -2.56 22.80 -16.63
CA PRO A 276 -3.93 22.46 -17.01
C PRO A 276 -4.47 21.17 -16.41
N ILE A 277 -5.72 21.23 -15.92
CA ILE A 277 -6.47 20.08 -15.40
C ILE A 277 -7.85 20.06 -16.06
N ILE A 278 -8.29 18.89 -16.52
CA ILE A 278 -9.64 18.63 -17.06
C ILE A 278 -10.30 17.55 -16.20
N PHE A 279 -11.59 17.73 -15.90
CA PHE A 279 -12.37 16.80 -15.09
C PHE A 279 -13.38 16.04 -15.94
N THR A 280 -13.48 14.71 -15.76
CA THR A 280 -14.46 13.83 -16.40
C THR A 280 -15.43 13.22 -15.37
N PRO A 281 -16.28 14.02 -14.70
CA PRO A 281 -17.15 13.57 -13.61
C PRO A 281 -18.44 12.91 -14.14
N VAL A 282 -18.29 11.87 -14.96
CA VAL A 282 -19.38 11.29 -15.77
C VAL A 282 -20.49 10.61 -14.96
N ASP A 283 -20.22 10.33 -13.69
CA ASP A 283 -21.10 9.62 -12.75
C ASP A 283 -21.18 10.31 -11.38
N LEU A 284 -21.07 11.65 -11.35
CA LEU A 284 -20.92 12.43 -10.12
C LEU A 284 -22.03 12.18 -9.09
N GLU A 285 -23.29 12.17 -9.53
CA GLU A 285 -24.42 12.01 -8.62
C GLU A 285 -24.43 10.63 -7.96
N GLU A 286 -24.18 9.57 -8.74
CA GLU A 286 -24.02 8.21 -8.21
C GLU A 286 -22.84 8.12 -7.25
N TYR A 287 -21.71 8.74 -7.59
CA TYR A 287 -20.52 8.75 -6.75
C TYR A 287 -20.75 9.46 -5.41
N LYS A 288 -21.47 10.58 -5.43
CA LYS A 288 -21.88 11.33 -4.23
C LYS A 288 -22.85 10.54 -3.35
N GLU A 289 -23.75 9.79 -3.96
CA GLU A 289 -24.72 8.96 -3.23
C GLU A 289 -24.02 7.78 -2.54
N ASN A 290 -23.15 7.07 -3.26
CA ASN A 290 -22.55 5.82 -2.80
C ASN A 290 -21.30 6.01 -1.93
N ARG A 291 -20.38 6.90 -2.30
CA ARG A 291 -19.13 7.13 -1.55
C ARG A 291 -19.21 8.40 -0.72
N GLY A 292 -19.74 9.47 -1.31
CA GLY A 292 -19.73 10.81 -0.72
C GLY A 292 -18.43 11.57 -0.96
N LEU A 293 -18.53 12.89 -0.95
CA LEU A 293 -17.40 13.83 -1.07
C LEU A 293 -17.28 14.62 0.22
N LEU A 294 -16.05 14.93 0.64
CA LEU A 294 -15.79 15.76 1.81
C LEU A 294 -15.97 17.26 1.51
N PHE A 295 -15.95 17.63 0.23
CA PHE A 295 -15.97 19.02 -0.22
C PHE A 295 -17.07 19.25 -1.26
N GLU A 296 -17.96 20.20 -0.98
CA GLU A 296 -19.04 20.61 -1.88
C GLU A 296 -19.12 22.15 -1.97
N PRO A 297 -19.62 22.70 -3.11
CA PRO A 297 -20.04 22.01 -4.33
C PRO A 297 -18.83 21.54 -5.18
N TYR A 298 -18.96 20.37 -5.83
CA TYR A 298 -17.86 19.74 -6.60
C TYR A 298 -17.20 20.70 -7.61
N ASP A 299 -18.00 21.53 -8.29
CA ASP A 299 -17.53 22.47 -9.30
C ASP A 299 -16.48 23.46 -8.76
N PHE A 300 -16.71 24.00 -7.55
CA PHE A 300 -15.78 24.92 -6.90
C PHE A 300 -14.46 24.24 -6.53
N TRP A 301 -14.52 23.00 -6.07
CA TRP A 301 -13.37 22.24 -5.58
C TRP A 301 -12.56 21.56 -6.69
N THR A 302 -12.98 21.65 -7.94
CA THR A 302 -12.28 21.05 -9.09
C THR A 302 -11.93 22.13 -10.13
N PRO A 303 -10.68 22.66 -10.12
CA PRO A 303 -10.34 23.89 -10.82
C PRO A 303 -9.97 23.63 -12.29
N GLY A 304 -10.96 23.20 -13.06
CA GLY A 304 -10.85 22.93 -14.49
C GLY A 304 -12.22 22.72 -15.12
N PRO A 305 -12.30 22.63 -16.46
CA PRO A 305 -13.54 22.31 -17.15
C PRO A 305 -14.01 20.89 -16.83
N LYS A 306 -15.33 20.71 -16.73
CA LYS A 306 -15.98 19.42 -16.51
C LYS A 306 -16.55 18.98 -17.84
N VAL A 307 -16.08 17.85 -18.36
CA VAL A 307 -16.42 17.36 -19.69
C VAL A 307 -17.08 16.00 -19.60
N TYR A 308 -18.07 15.78 -20.47
CA TYR A 308 -18.88 14.56 -20.48
C TYR A 308 -18.83 13.84 -21.83
N THR A 309 -18.47 14.56 -22.91
CA THR A 309 -18.40 14.06 -24.27
C THR A 309 -16.97 14.18 -24.83
N GLN A 310 -16.65 13.40 -25.85
CA GLN A 310 -15.38 13.53 -26.56
C GLN A 310 -15.18 14.92 -27.20
N PRO A 311 -16.18 15.52 -27.89
CA PRO A 311 -16.06 16.89 -28.40
C PRO A 311 -15.75 17.92 -27.30
N ASP A 312 -16.38 17.82 -26.12
CA ASP A 312 -16.09 18.73 -25.00
C ASP A 312 -14.66 18.59 -24.50
N LEU A 313 -14.16 17.35 -24.42
CA LEU A 313 -12.78 17.06 -24.04
C LEU A 313 -11.80 17.69 -25.04
N GLN A 314 -12.02 17.49 -26.34
CA GLN A 314 -11.16 18.05 -27.39
C GLN A 314 -11.16 19.59 -27.35
N ASN A 315 -12.34 20.21 -27.23
CA ASN A 315 -12.48 21.66 -27.09
C ASN A 315 -11.77 22.20 -25.84
N ALA A 316 -11.84 21.49 -24.71
CA ALA A 316 -11.14 21.87 -23.49
C ALA A 316 -9.61 21.81 -23.65
N ILE A 317 -9.10 20.76 -24.31
CA ILE A 317 -7.68 20.64 -24.65
C ILE A 317 -7.22 21.79 -25.56
N GLU A 318 -7.97 22.09 -26.63
CA GLU A 318 -7.64 23.20 -27.53
C GLU A 318 -7.62 24.56 -26.82
N ARG A 319 -8.57 24.80 -25.91
CA ARG A 319 -8.57 26.02 -25.09
C ARG A 319 -7.30 26.13 -24.25
N TYR A 320 -6.85 25.04 -23.62
CA TYR A 320 -5.61 25.05 -22.85
C TYR A 320 -4.34 25.17 -23.69
N ILE A 321 -4.36 24.67 -24.94
CA ILE A 321 -3.27 24.88 -25.90
C ILE A 321 -3.18 26.38 -26.26
N ALA A 322 -4.33 27.04 -26.45
CA ALA A 322 -4.39 28.46 -26.77
C ALA A 322 -4.10 29.37 -25.57
N ASP A 323 -4.56 29.00 -24.37
CA ASP A 323 -4.43 29.75 -23.12
C ASP A 323 -4.17 28.80 -21.95
N LYS A 324 -2.92 28.73 -21.51
CA LYS A 324 -2.52 27.89 -20.36
C LYS A 324 -3.04 28.45 -19.02
N ASP A 325 -3.39 29.73 -18.98
CA ASP A 325 -3.88 30.42 -17.79
C ASP A 325 -5.41 30.30 -17.65
N TYR A 326 -6.09 29.63 -18.59
CA TYR A 326 -7.47 29.20 -18.41
C TYR A 326 -7.59 28.45 -17.06
N TYR A 327 -8.50 28.87 -16.16
CA TYR A 327 -8.61 28.37 -14.78
C TYR A 327 -7.44 28.65 -13.81
N ASP A 328 -6.47 29.51 -14.15
CA ASP A 328 -5.31 29.79 -13.26
C ASP A 328 -5.73 30.33 -11.88
N LYS A 329 -6.72 31.22 -11.84
CA LYS A 329 -7.22 31.80 -10.58
C LYS A 329 -7.81 30.73 -9.66
N GLU A 330 -8.62 29.83 -10.20
CA GLU A 330 -9.25 28.73 -9.48
C GLU A 330 -8.19 27.74 -8.98
N ARG A 331 -7.22 27.38 -9.84
CA ARG A 331 -6.10 26.52 -9.45
C ARG A 331 -5.30 27.14 -8.31
N ASN A 332 -4.92 28.40 -8.42
CA ASN A 332 -4.16 29.11 -7.39
C ASN A 332 -4.95 29.26 -6.09
N THR A 333 -6.28 29.47 -6.16
CA THR A 333 -7.14 29.53 -4.98
C THR A 333 -7.10 28.20 -4.21
N LEU A 334 -7.32 27.09 -4.91
CA LEU A 334 -7.34 25.77 -4.26
C LEU A 334 -5.94 25.30 -3.84
N LEU A 335 -4.89 25.62 -4.61
CA LEU A 335 -3.50 25.36 -4.23
C LEU A 335 -3.19 25.96 -2.85
N ASN A 336 -3.61 27.21 -2.61
CA ASN A 336 -3.41 27.89 -1.32
C ASN A 336 -4.22 27.30 -0.17
N LEU A 337 -5.34 26.63 -0.46
CA LEU A 337 -6.14 25.95 0.56
C LEU A 337 -5.59 24.57 0.90
N PHE A 338 -5.12 23.84 -0.11
CA PHE A 338 -4.67 22.46 0.06
C PHE A 338 -3.22 22.34 0.52
N HIS A 339 -2.33 23.22 0.07
CA HIS A 339 -0.88 23.12 0.32
C HIS A 339 -0.35 24.32 1.10
N PHE A 340 0.20 24.04 2.29
CA PHE A 340 0.95 25.04 3.05
C PHE A 340 2.36 25.24 2.47
N TYR A 341 3.10 24.14 2.27
CA TYR A 341 4.38 24.15 1.56
C TYR A 341 4.17 23.85 0.09
N LYS A 342 4.91 24.53 -0.77
CA LYS A 342 4.84 24.40 -2.24
C LYS A 342 6.22 24.15 -2.87
N ASP A 343 7.20 23.87 -2.01
CA ASP A 343 8.57 23.54 -2.38
C ASP A 343 8.76 22.01 -2.46
N ASP A 344 9.94 21.59 -2.89
CA ASP A 344 10.36 20.20 -3.06
C ASP A 344 11.15 19.67 -1.85
N GLN A 345 10.88 20.21 -0.66
CA GLN A 345 11.67 19.92 0.54
C GLN A 345 10.99 18.93 1.49
N SER A 346 9.80 18.40 1.18
CA SER A 346 8.89 17.62 2.07
C SER A 346 9.63 16.56 2.88
N SER A 347 10.44 15.75 2.19
CA SER A 347 11.25 14.69 2.76
C SER A 347 12.22 15.20 3.84
N ASN A 348 12.84 16.38 3.64
CA ASN A 348 13.76 16.97 4.60
C ASN A 348 13.06 17.44 5.89
N ARG A 349 11.91 18.15 5.81
CA ARG A 349 11.16 18.52 7.03
C ARG A 349 10.65 17.28 7.75
N ILE A 350 10.17 16.27 7.02
CA ILE A 350 9.68 15.02 7.62
C ILE A 350 10.83 14.32 8.36
N TRP A 351 11.98 14.10 7.72
CA TRP A 351 13.12 13.48 8.40
C TRP A 351 13.60 14.28 9.62
N THR A 352 13.57 15.61 9.56
CA THR A 352 13.88 16.47 10.70
C THR A 352 12.91 16.25 11.86
N GLU A 353 11.60 16.18 11.58
CA GLU A 353 10.58 15.89 12.59
C GLU A 353 10.70 14.48 13.17
N ILE A 354 11.00 13.49 12.33
CA ILE A 354 11.20 12.10 12.76
C ILE A 354 12.43 11.99 13.64
N ASP A 355 13.55 12.59 13.23
CA ASP A 355 14.80 12.56 14.00
C ASP A 355 14.61 13.18 15.38
N ARG A 356 14.02 14.37 15.42
CA ARG A 356 13.67 15.07 16.66
C ARG A 356 12.75 14.24 17.56
N TYR A 357 11.71 13.64 17.00
CA TYR A 357 10.77 12.81 17.76
C TYR A 357 11.45 11.56 18.34
N ILE A 358 12.33 10.90 17.58
CA ILE A 358 13.09 9.74 18.06
C ILE A 358 14.01 10.16 19.20
N GLU A 359 14.74 11.28 19.05
CA GLU A 359 15.64 11.80 20.09
C GLU A 359 14.91 12.12 21.40
N GLU A 360 13.76 12.80 21.31
CA GLU A 360 12.91 13.13 22.45
C GLU A 360 12.33 11.88 23.15
N ASN A 361 12.27 10.74 22.46
CA ASN A 361 11.64 9.50 22.96
C ASN A 361 12.62 8.31 23.09
N LEU A 362 13.94 8.54 23.06
CA LEU A 362 14.96 7.47 23.10
C LEU A 362 14.80 6.52 24.29
N GLU A 363 14.51 7.07 25.48
CA GLU A 363 14.34 6.27 26.70
C GLU A 363 13.13 5.33 26.60
N ILE A 364 12.01 5.84 26.05
CA ILE A 364 10.79 5.07 25.84
C ILE A 364 11.03 3.96 24.82
N ILE A 365 11.71 4.26 23.70
CA ILE A 365 12.06 3.25 22.68
C ILE A 365 12.91 2.15 23.30
N HIS A 366 13.93 2.51 24.08
CA HIS A 366 14.79 1.54 24.75
C HIS A 366 14.05 0.70 25.78
N SER A 367 13.14 1.29 26.57
CA SER A 367 12.29 0.55 27.50
C SER A 367 11.38 -0.44 26.78
N ARG A 368 10.72 -0.03 25.69
CA ARG A 368 9.88 -0.91 24.84
C ARG A 368 10.67 -2.10 24.29
N ARG A 369 11.92 -1.90 23.86
CA ARG A 369 12.81 -2.99 23.42
C ARG A 369 13.07 -4.01 24.52
N VAL A 370 13.30 -3.55 25.75
CA VAL A 370 13.55 -4.43 26.90
C VAL A 370 12.30 -5.24 27.23
N HIS A 371 11.15 -4.58 27.39
CA HIS A 371 9.89 -5.26 27.68
C HIS A 371 9.51 -6.28 26.61
N MET A 372 9.70 -5.95 25.33
CA MET A 372 9.46 -6.91 24.24
C MET A 372 10.35 -8.16 24.36
N ARG A 373 11.63 -8.00 24.71
CA ARG A 373 12.54 -9.14 24.89
C ARG A 373 12.12 -10.00 26.07
N GLU A 374 11.83 -9.39 27.21
CA GLU A 374 11.34 -10.09 28.41
C GLU A 374 10.04 -10.85 28.12
N HIS A 375 9.12 -10.21 27.38
CA HIS A 375 7.88 -10.86 26.94
C HIS A 375 8.15 -12.07 26.05
N LYS A 376 9.03 -11.94 25.03
CA LYS A 376 9.40 -13.06 24.16
C LYS A 376 10.11 -14.20 24.90
N GLU A 377 10.92 -13.88 25.90
CA GLU A 377 11.55 -14.88 26.78
C GLU A 377 10.52 -15.65 27.61
N LEU A 378 9.50 -14.96 28.15
CA LEU A 378 8.40 -15.59 28.87
C LEU A 378 7.57 -16.48 27.95
N GLN A 379 7.20 -15.98 26.75
CA GLN A 379 6.50 -16.77 25.73
C GLN A 379 7.29 -18.04 25.39
N SER A 380 8.60 -17.94 25.19
CA SER A 380 9.45 -19.10 24.91
C SER A 380 9.42 -20.14 26.03
N LYS A 381 9.49 -19.72 27.30
CA LYS A 381 9.39 -20.63 28.46
C LYS A 381 8.03 -21.33 28.54
N ILE A 382 6.95 -20.61 28.30
CA ILE A 382 5.59 -21.18 28.28
C ILE A 382 5.50 -22.22 27.15
N LYS A 383 5.95 -21.88 25.94
CA LYS A 383 5.95 -22.79 24.80
C LYS A 383 6.78 -24.05 25.04
N GLN A 384 7.96 -23.94 25.65
CA GLN A 384 8.76 -25.10 26.05
C GLN A 384 8.02 -26.00 27.06
N THR A 385 7.28 -25.40 27.99
CA THR A 385 6.49 -26.16 28.98
C THR A 385 5.34 -26.91 28.29
N ILE A 386 4.63 -26.27 27.36
CA ILE A 386 3.58 -26.89 26.55
C ILE A 386 4.15 -28.05 25.74
N GLN A 387 5.28 -27.82 25.06
CA GLN A 387 5.97 -28.85 24.27
C GLN A 387 6.32 -30.09 25.13
N GLN A 388 6.86 -29.88 26.33
CA GLN A 388 7.16 -30.97 27.27
C GLN A 388 5.90 -31.72 27.72
N MET A 389 4.76 -31.03 27.90
CA MET A 389 3.50 -31.70 28.23
C MET A 389 3.04 -32.61 27.09
N ILE A 390 3.15 -32.15 25.84
CA ILE A 390 2.83 -32.93 24.64
C ILE A 390 3.73 -34.17 24.54
N GLU A 391 5.05 -33.98 24.66
CA GLU A 391 6.04 -35.07 24.58
C GLU A 391 5.86 -36.15 25.65
N ASN A 392 5.43 -35.76 26.86
CA ASN A 392 5.13 -36.68 27.95
C ASN A 392 3.72 -37.29 27.89
N GLY A 393 2.91 -36.95 26.88
CA GLY A 393 1.55 -37.49 26.70
C GLY A 393 0.48 -36.84 27.59
N TYR A 394 0.77 -35.71 28.23
CA TYR A 394 -0.19 -34.94 29.04
C TYR A 394 -1.09 -34.06 28.17
N LEU A 395 -1.77 -34.66 27.19
CA LEU A 395 -2.47 -33.96 26.11
C LEU A 395 -3.56 -32.99 26.59
N ALA A 396 -4.33 -33.37 27.62
CA ALA A 396 -5.38 -32.49 28.17
C ALA A 396 -4.81 -31.23 28.83
N GLN A 397 -3.69 -31.36 29.54
CA GLN A 397 -3.02 -30.24 30.20
C GLN A 397 -2.34 -29.32 29.17
N ALA A 398 -1.72 -29.91 28.14
CA ALA A 398 -1.15 -29.17 27.03
C ALA A 398 -2.23 -28.33 26.31
N ASN A 399 -3.40 -28.93 26.04
CA ASN A 399 -4.52 -28.22 25.42
C ASN A 399 -4.98 -27.03 26.28
N GLU A 400 -5.18 -27.23 27.59
CA GLU A 400 -5.58 -26.17 28.50
C GLU A 400 -4.54 -25.03 28.53
N ALA A 401 -3.25 -25.36 28.61
CA ALA A 401 -2.17 -24.39 28.60
C ALA A 401 -2.10 -23.59 27.28
N ILE A 402 -2.35 -24.25 26.14
CA ILE A 402 -2.45 -23.57 24.84
C ILE A 402 -3.65 -22.60 24.82
N GLN A 403 -4.83 -23.05 25.28
CA GLN A 403 -6.00 -22.18 25.32
C GLN A 403 -5.76 -20.95 26.21
N GLN A 404 -5.10 -21.12 27.36
CA GLN A 404 -4.71 -20.00 28.23
C GLN A 404 -3.72 -19.05 27.55
N TYR A 405 -2.70 -19.58 26.85
CA TYR A 405 -1.72 -18.77 26.12
C TYR A 405 -2.38 -17.90 25.03
N LEU A 406 -3.33 -18.48 24.29
CA LEU A 406 -4.00 -17.82 23.18
C LEU A 406 -4.92 -16.67 23.59
N VAL A 407 -5.34 -16.58 24.86
CA VAL A 407 -6.13 -15.46 25.38
C VAL A 407 -5.38 -14.14 25.19
N ASP A 408 -4.10 -14.12 25.54
CA ASP A 408 -3.25 -12.91 25.45
C ASP A 408 -2.41 -12.88 24.16
N ASN A 409 -2.34 -14.00 23.45
CA ASN A 409 -1.51 -14.18 22.26
C ASN A 409 -2.33 -14.82 21.14
N PRO A 410 -3.23 -14.07 20.48
CA PRO A 410 -4.25 -14.63 19.61
C PRO A 410 -3.71 -15.37 18.37
N ALA A 411 -2.44 -15.16 18.01
CA ALA A 411 -1.77 -15.88 16.93
C ALA A 411 -0.26 -16.05 17.23
N ASP A 412 0.23 -17.29 17.19
CA ASP A 412 1.64 -17.66 17.33
C ASP A 412 1.91 -18.92 16.49
N PRO A 413 2.92 -18.94 15.61
CA PRO A 413 3.16 -20.08 14.71
C PRO A 413 3.47 -21.37 15.48
N ASP A 414 4.22 -21.30 16.58
CA ASP A 414 4.56 -22.46 17.39
C ASP A 414 3.30 -23.09 18.00
N ILE A 415 2.32 -22.26 18.37
CA ILE A 415 1.06 -22.73 18.95
C ILE A 415 0.16 -23.38 17.88
N PHE A 416 0.13 -22.84 16.66
CA PHE A 416 -0.52 -23.53 15.55
C PHE A 416 0.14 -24.90 15.28
N ALA A 417 1.48 -24.96 15.36
CA ALA A 417 2.21 -26.21 15.21
C ALA A 417 1.87 -27.21 16.35
N MET A 418 1.90 -26.76 17.61
CA MET A 418 1.58 -27.58 18.78
C MET A 418 0.13 -28.08 18.75
N ASN A 419 -0.84 -27.24 18.40
CA ASN A 419 -2.24 -27.65 18.23
C ASN A 419 -2.41 -28.71 17.15
N GLY A 420 -1.78 -28.51 15.98
CA GLY A 420 -1.86 -29.50 14.91
C GLY A 420 -1.24 -30.85 15.32
N MET A 421 -0.11 -30.84 16.03
CA MET A 421 0.50 -32.05 16.58
C MET A 421 -0.37 -32.73 17.64
N LEU A 422 -1.02 -31.96 18.51
CA LEU A 422 -1.96 -32.46 19.51
C LEU A 422 -3.14 -33.21 18.86
N HIS A 423 -3.73 -32.63 17.81
CA HIS A 423 -4.78 -33.28 17.02
C HIS A 423 -4.29 -34.58 16.38
N LEU A 424 -3.09 -34.56 15.78
CA LEU A 424 -2.50 -35.75 15.18
C LEU A 424 -2.27 -36.87 16.20
N MET A 425 -1.79 -36.55 17.41
CA MET A 425 -1.61 -37.52 18.50
C MET A 425 -2.94 -38.10 19.00
N ASN A 426 -4.04 -37.36 18.86
CA ASN A 426 -5.40 -37.84 19.13
C ASN A 426 -6.01 -38.62 17.96
N GLY A 427 -5.27 -38.83 16.87
CA GLY A 427 -5.74 -39.54 15.68
C GLY A 427 -6.59 -38.68 14.73
N ASP A 428 -6.62 -37.36 14.94
CA ASP A 428 -7.47 -36.44 14.21
C ASP A 428 -6.67 -35.65 13.15
N SER A 429 -6.42 -36.31 12.02
CA SER A 429 -5.58 -35.74 10.96
C SER A 429 -6.22 -34.56 10.22
N ALA A 430 -7.55 -34.50 10.16
CA ALA A 430 -8.26 -33.42 9.48
C ALA A 430 -8.10 -32.09 10.24
N GLU A 431 -8.27 -32.14 11.56
CA GLU A 431 -8.14 -30.99 12.45
C GLU A 431 -6.68 -30.53 12.55
N ALA A 432 -5.73 -31.47 12.48
CA ALA A 432 -4.30 -31.18 12.37
C ALA A 432 -3.99 -30.36 11.10
N ILE A 433 -4.45 -30.82 9.93
CA ILE A 433 -4.27 -30.11 8.65
C ILE A 433 -4.87 -28.71 8.73
N GLN A 434 -6.10 -28.57 9.25
CA GLN A 434 -6.74 -27.25 9.39
C GLN A 434 -5.92 -26.30 10.27
N SER A 435 -5.37 -26.81 11.38
CA SER A 435 -4.54 -26.03 12.29
C SER A 435 -3.27 -25.52 11.61
N PHE A 436 -2.56 -26.39 10.89
CA PHE A 436 -1.35 -25.99 10.18
C PHE A 436 -1.63 -25.06 8.99
N LEU A 437 -2.71 -25.28 8.23
CA LEU A 437 -3.11 -24.40 7.13
C LEU A 437 -3.46 -23.00 7.64
N ARG A 438 -4.22 -22.88 8.74
CA ARG A 438 -4.50 -21.58 9.37
C ARG A 438 -3.21 -20.92 9.85
N GLY A 439 -2.32 -21.68 10.50
CA GLY A 439 -1.02 -21.18 10.89
C GLY A 439 -0.23 -20.63 9.70
N HIS A 440 -0.13 -21.39 8.60
CA HIS A 440 0.62 -21.01 7.41
C HIS A 440 0.00 -19.80 6.69
N GLN A 441 -1.32 -19.65 6.74
CA GLN A 441 -2.00 -18.46 6.22
C GLN A 441 -1.60 -17.19 7.00
N HIS A 442 -1.40 -17.29 8.32
CA HIS A 442 -0.96 -16.18 9.16
C HIS A 442 0.56 -15.97 9.13
N PHE A 443 1.33 -17.06 9.03
CA PHE A 443 2.78 -17.10 9.11
C PHE A 443 3.35 -17.87 7.91
N PRO A 444 3.26 -17.30 6.70
CA PRO A 444 3.64 -18.01 5.47
C PRO A 444 5.14 -18.26 5.34
N TRP A 445 5.96 -17.64 6.19
CA TRP A 445 7.40 -17.84 6.31
C TRP A 445 7.80 -19.00 7.22
N ASP A 446 6.87 -19.56 8.00
CA ASP A 446 7.19 -20.57 9.00
C ASP A 446 7.38 -21.94 8.34
N GLU A 447 8.63 -22.40 8.32
CA GLU A 447 9.01 -23.65 7.68
C GLU A 447 8.54 -24.90 8.45
N ASP A 448 8.30 -24.79 9.76
CA ASP A 448 7.90 -25.91 10.62
C ASP A 448 6.43 -26.27 10.36
N LEU A 449 5.56 -25.27 10.16
CA LEU A 449 4.18 -25.48 9.73
C LEU A 449 4.08 -26.22 8.38
N LEU A 450 4.93 -25.87 7.42
CA LEU A 450 5.02 -26.56 6.13
C LEU A 450 5.53 -27.99 6.27
N TYR A 451 6.57 -28.20 7.09
CA TYR A 451 7.07 -29.53 7.39
C TYR A 451 5.97 -30.41 8.01
N ASN A 452 5.23 -29.87 8.98
CA ASN A 452 4.15 -30.59 9.65
C ASN A 452 2.97 -30.90 8.73
N LEU A 453 2.63 -30.01 7.78
CA LEU A 453 1.69 -30.34 6.70
C LEU A 453 2.18 -31.54 5.89
N GLY A 454 3.45 -31.53 5.47
CA GLY A 454 4.08 -32.65 4.78
C GLY A 454 3.98 -33.96 5.57
N TYR A 455 4.24 -33.90 6.87
CA TYR A 455 4.17 -35.04 7.78
C TYR A 455 2.76 -35.62 7.91
N VAL A 456 1.73 -34.78 8.05
CA VAL A 456 0.36 -35.28 8.17
C VAL A 456 -0.14 -35.87 6.85
N TYR A 457 0.12 -35.22 5.71
CA TYR A 457 -0.25 -35.77 4.41
C TYR A 457 0.46 -37.12 4.13
N GLU A 458 1.72 -37.27 4.53
CA GLU A 458 2.43 -38.56 4.48
C GLU A 458 1.71 -39.61 5.33
N SER A 459 1.29 -39.25 6.56
CA SER A 459 0.64 -40.18 7.48
C SER A 459 -0.73 -40.69 7.00
N ILE A 460 -1.46 -39.89 6.23
CA ILE A 460 -2.76 -40.27 5.64
C ILE A 460 -2.63 -40.87 4.22
N GLY A 461 -1.41 -40.98 3.69
CA GLY A 461 -1.12 -41.61 2.40
C GLY A 461 -1.22 -40.70 1.17
N ASP A 462 -1.38 -39.39 1.34
CA ASP A 462 -1.35 -38.41 0.24
C ASP A 462 0.10 -37.99 -0.06
N ILE A 463 0.79 -38.86 -0.80
CA ILE A 463 2.22 -38.71 -1.08
C ILE A 463 2.51 -37.48 -1.95
N GLU A 464 1.59 -37.09 -2.82
CA GLU A 464 1.79 -35.95 -3.72
C GLU A 464 1.80 -34.63 -2.94
N LEU A 465 0.80 -34.43 -2.07
CA LEU A 465 0.77 -33.26 -1.19
C LEU A 465 1.92 -33.29 -0.18
N ALA A 466 2.23 -34.45 0.39
CA ALA A 466 3.36 -34.58 1.31
C ALA A 466 4.67 -34.10 0.68
N HIS A 467 4.98 -34.60 -0.52
CA HIS A 467 6.17 -34.20 -1.28
C HIS A 467 6.18 -32.68 -1.58
N SER A 468 5.03 -32.13 -2.00
CA SER A 468 4.90 -30.70 -2.28
C SER A 468 5.22 -29.83 -1.06
N TYR A 469 4.64 -30.15 0.10
CA TYR A 469 4.85 -29.37 1.33
C TYR A 469 6.27 -29.50 1.88
N TYR A 470 6.86 -30.70 1.83
CA TYR A 470 8.26 -30.87 2.20
C TYR A 470 9.21 -30.06 1.31
N GLN A 471 8.97 -30.02 -0.01
CA GLN A 471 9.77 -29.20 -0.91
C GLN A 471 9.62 -27.70 -0.62
N GLN A 472 8.41 -27.25 -0.33
CA GLN A 472 8.14 -25.86 0.07
C GLN A 472 8.87 -25.50 1.38
N SER A 473 8.79 -26.37 2.40
CA SER A 473 9.51 -26.20 3.67
C SER A 473 11.02 -26.12 3.44
N LEU A 474 11.60 -27.02 2.63
CA LEU A 474 13.04 -27.01 2.31
C LEU A 474 13.49 -25.73 1.60
N ASN A 475 12.67 -25.19 0.70
CA ASN A 475 12.98 -23.96 -0.02
C ASN A 475 12.98 -22.72 0.89
N GLN A 476 12.25 -22.76 2.01
CA GLN A 476 12.14 -21.65 2.95
C GLN A 476 13.09 -21.78 4.15
N SER A 477 13.37 -23.02 4.57
CA SER A 477 14.10 -23.32 5.79
C SER A 477 15.54 -22.81 5.76
N ARG A 478 15.91 -22.12 6.85
CA ARG A 478 17.30 -21.73 7.15
C ARG A 478 17.94 -22.65 8.19
N LYS A 479 17.24 -23.72 8.62
CA LYS A 479 17.65 -24.64 9.68
C LYS A 479 18.37 -25.85 9.08
N PRO A 480 19.70 -26.03 9.27
CA PRO A 480 20.44 -27.14 8.66
C PRO A 480 19.94 -28.53 9.08
N GLU A 481 19.51 -28.67 10.33
CA GLU A 481 18.98 -29.92 10.88
C GLU A 481 17.66 -30.31 10.22
N LEU A 482 16.70 -29.37 10.13
CA LEU A 482 15.44 -29.59 9.43
C LEU A 482 15.67 -29.91 7.94
N ASN A 483 16.60 -29.22 7.28
CA ASN A 483 16.94 -29.51 5.89
C ASN A 483 17.45 -30.95 5.71
N THR A 484 18.20 -31.47 6.68
CA THR A 484 18.68 -32.86 6.65
C THR A 484 17.49 -33.84 6.73
N ILE A 485 16.58 -33.62 7.68
CA ILE A 485 15.38 -34.44 7.87
C ILE A 485 14.50 -34.43 6.62
N ILE A 486 14.22 -33.25 6.05
CA ILE A 486 13.39 -33.12 4.85
C ILE A 486 14.04 -33.83 3.66
N ASN A 487 15.36 -33.70 3.47
CA ASN A 487 16.05 -34.38 2.38
C ASN A 487 15.99 -35.91 2.51
N GLU A 488 16.00 -36.46 3.72
CA GLU A 488 15.79 -37.90 3.94
C GLU A 488 14.38 -38.33 3.55
N LYS A 489 13.35 -37.56 3.95
CA LYS A 489 11.95 -37.77 3.56
C LYS A 489 11.75 -37.70 2.04
N LEU A 490 12.33 -36.71 1.37
CA LEU A 490 12.21 -36.57 -0.08
C LEU A 490 12.89 -37.71 -0.86
N LYS A 491 13.97 -38.30 -0.31
CA LYS A 491 14.61 -39.48 -0.91
C LYS A 491 13.70 -40.70 -0.89
N THR A 492 12.93 -40.92 0.18
CA THR A 492 12.05 -42.09 0.27
C THR A 492 10.95 -42.08 -0.78
N PHE A 493 10.44 -40.91 -1.16
CA PHE A 493 9.43 -40.80 -2.22
C PHE A 493 9.99 -41.09 -3.63
N ASN A 494 11.27 -40.76 -3.88
CA ASN A 494 11.93 -41.03 -5.16
C ASN A 494 12.27 -42.51 -5.36
N THR A 495 12.38 -43.29 -4.30
CA THR A 495 12.60 -44.75 -4.35
C THR A 495 11.31 -45.58 -4.49
N SER A 496 10.14 -44.94 -4.43
CA SER A 496 8.82 -45.59 -4.50
C SER A 496 8.09 -45.41 -5.84
N ARG A 497 8.73 -44.78 -6.82
CA ARG A 497 8.35 -44.81 -8.25
C ARG A 497 9.21 -45.84 -8.99
#